data_AF-A0ABD1X962-F1
#
_entry.id   AF-A0ABD1X962-F1
#
_cell.length_a   1.000
_cell.length_b   1.000
_cell.length_c   1.000
_cell.angle_alpha   90.00
_cell.angle_beta   90.00
_cell.angle_gamma   90.00
#
_symmetry.space_group_name_H-M   'P 1'
#
loop_
_entity.id
_entity.type
_entity.pdbx_description
1 polymer ?
#
loop_
_entity_poly.entity_id
_entity_poly.type
_entity_poly.pdbx_seq_one_letter_code
_entity_poly.pdbx_strand_id
1 'polypeptide(L)'
;MLDARDLYSKSSPINRSNRNVHSHRPNDHIRWAHRNSGDTLFRLGIFISLFLLNAVQSQSAVASIDLGSKCLKVAVVNLKPGQAPISITINEMSKRKTPSLVSFHSNSRLIGKESLGLLACYPTKVYFHLSILFCKPFDYTQKFLRSLYLSYDITPDKTRDVAVYKTEEEEREFSKFTAEEMVAMILKYAMGLAKNHAMSSVKDVVITVPPTWEWLRGGGC
;
A
#
# COMPACT_ATOMS: atom_id res chain seq x y z
N MET A 1 -42.82 -32.08 27.99
CA MET A 1 -43.61 -32.88 28.93
C MET A 1 -43.35 -34.35 28.66
N LEU A 2 -42.32 -34.89 29.31
CA LEU A 2 -42.25 -36.29 29.74
C LEU A 2 -41.48 -36.26 31.07
N ASP A 3 -42.25 -36.45 32.13
CA ASP A 3 -41.86 -36.56 33.52
C ASP A 3 -41.66 -38.05 33.82
N ALA A 4 -40.67 -38.38 34.65
CA ALA A 4 -40.59 -39.68 35.33
C ALA A 4 -39.62 -39.53 36.51
N ARG A 5 -40.13 -38.87 37.55
CA ARG A 5 -39.67 -39.00 38.92
C ARG A 5 -39.64 -40.46 39.39
N ASP A 6 -38.79 -40.65 40.39
CA ASP A 6 -38.83 -41.66 41.45
C ASP A 6 -38.56 -43.10 41.05
N LEU A 7 -37.52 -43.68 41.65
CA LEU A 7 -37.67 -44.91 42.43
C LEU A 7 -36.52 -45.02 43.47
N TYR A 8 -36.90 -44.83 44.75
CA TYR A 8 -36.47 -45.52 45.98
C TYR A 8 -34.99 -45.46 46.43
N SER A 9 -34.65 -44.86 47.59
CA SER A 9 -35.01 -45.22 48.99
C SER A 9 -34.52 -46.61 49.43
N LYS A 10 -33.46 -46.65 50.26
CA LYS A 10 -33.54 -47.13 51.65
C LYS A 10 -32.21 -47.05 52.41
N SER A 11 -32.33 -46.46 53.59
CA SER A 11 -31.42 -46.49 54.72
C SER A 11 -31.34 -47.88 55.37
N SER A 12 -30.25 -48.18 56.07
CA SER A 12 -30.27 -48.67 57.46
C SER A 12 -28.88 -48.63 58.11
N PRO A 13 -28.80 -48.38 59.43
CA PRO A 13 -27.55 -48.10 60.16
C PRO A 13 -27.02 -49.34 60.89
N ILE A 14 -25.71 -49.40 61.16
CA ILE A 14 -25.15 -50.29 62.19
C ILE A 14 -24.17 -49.50 63.07
N ASN A 15 -24.37 -49.70 64.37
CA ASN A 15 -23.87 -48.93 65.50
C ASN A 15 -22.67 -49.62 66.17
N ARG A 16 -21.79 -48.79 66.75
CA ARG A 16 -20.87 -49.04 67.89
C ARG A 16 -19.80 -50.13 67.77
N SER A 17 -18.55 -49.69 67.91
CA SER A 17 -17.86 -49.88 69.20
C SER A 17 -16.73 -48.88 69.41
N ASN A 18 -16.71 -48.35 70.63
CA ASN A 18 -15.67 -47.55 71.25
C ASN A 18 -14.34 -48.30 71.25
N ARG A 19 -13.24 -47.62 70.88
CA ARG A 19 -11.94 -47.85 71.50
C ARG A 19 -11.07 -46.59 71.40
N ASN A 20 -11.00 -45.89 72.52
CA ASN A 20 -9.96 -44.91 72.82
C ASN A 20 -8.59 -45.59 72.74
N VAL A 21 -7.71 -45.09 71.88
CA VAL A 21 -6.26 -45.23 72.05
C VAL A 21 -5.62 -43.89 71.72
N HIS A 22 -5.08 -43.25 72.76
CA HIS A 22 -4.16 -42.14 72.67
C HIS A 22 -2.96 -42.53 71.80
N SER A 23 -2.67 -41.74 70.76
CA SER A 23 -1.32 -41.60 70.25
C SER A 23 -1.11 -40.18 69.76
N HIS A 24 -0.33 -39.41 70.52
CA HIS A 24 0.24 -38.14 70.09
C HIS A 24 0.87 -38.28 68.69
N ARG A 25 0.47 -37.39 67.77
CA ARG A 25 1.28 -37.06 66.60
C ARG A 25 1.73 -35.60 66.69
N PRO A 26 3.01 -35.32 66.43
CA PRO A 26 3.56 -33.98 66.61
C PRO A 26 3.27 -33.09 65.39
N ASN A 27 3.07 -31.81 65.70
CA ASN A 27 3.37 -30.63 64.90
C ASN A 27 2.71 -30.52 63.52
N ASP A 28 1.64 -29.73 63.49
CA ASP A 28 1.14 -29.06 62.30
C ASP A 28 2.27 -28.24 61.66
N HIS A 29 2.67 -28.68 60.46
CA HIS A 29 3.63 -28.01 59.62
C HIS A 29 3.09 -26.63 59.20
N ILE A 30 3.64 -25.57 59.80
CA ILE A 30 3.60 -24.23 59.20
C ILE A 30 4.45 -24.30 57.92
N ARG A 31 3.81 -24.58 56.78
CA ARG A 31 4.41 -24.35 55.46
C ARG A 31 4.51 -22.85 55.26
N TRP A 32 5.66 -22.28 55.59
CA TRP A 32 6.07 -20.98 55.08
C TRP A 32 6.03 -21.05 53.56
N ALA A 33 5.04 -20.37 52.96
CA ALA A 33 5.05 -20.13 51.53
C ALA A 33 6.31 -19.30 51.24
N HIS A 34 7.38 -19.98 50.82
CA HIS A 34 8.58 -19.34 50.31
C HIS A 34 8.17 -18.64 49.03
N ARG A 35 7.69 -17.41 49.16
CA ARG A 35 7.27 -16.56 48.04
C ARG A 35 8.54 -16.21 47.29
N ASN A 36 8.79 -16.90 46.18
CA ASN A 36 9.91 -16.62 45.29
C ASN A 36 9.74 -15.21 44.70
N SER A 37 10.32 -14.21 45.36
CA SER A 37 10.32 -12.82 44.90
C SER A 37 10.92 -12.66 43.49
N GLY A 38 11.82 -13.57 43.09
CA GLY A 38 12.38 -13.63 41.74
C GLY A 38 11.33 -13.93 40.66
N ASP A 39 10.38 -14.83 40.93
CA ASP A 39 9.34 -15.21 39.97
C ASP A 39 8.35 -14.06 39.74
N THR A 40 8.07 -13.27 40.78
CA THR A 40 7.20 -12.09 40.67
C THR A 40 7.84 -10.96 39.88
N LEU A 41 9.15 -10.74 40.04
CA LEU A 41 9.90 -9.73 39.27
C LEU A 41 10.03 -10.14 37.80
N PHE A 42 10.27 -11.42 37.52
CA PHE A 42 10.32 -11.94 36.16
C PHE A 42 8.97 -11.83 35.45
N ARG A 43 7.87 -12.20 36.13
CA ARG A 43 6.50 -12.04 35.59
C ARG A 43 6.18 -10.57 35.34
N LEU A 44 6.52 -9.67 36.26
CA LEU A 44 6.32 -8.24 36.09
C LEU A 44 7.11 -7.70 34.89
N GLY A 45 8.36 -8.16 34.70
CA GLY A 45 9.17 -7.85 33.53
C GLY A 45 8.52 -8.29 32.21
N ILE A 46 7.93 -9.49 32.16
CA ILE A 46 7.16 -9.96 30.99
C ILE A 46 5.93 -9.09 30.75
N PHE A 47 5.16 -8.77 31.80
CA PHE A 47 3.97 -7.91 31.65
C PHE A 47 4.33 -6.51 31.16
N ILE A 48 5.41 -5.92 31.67
CA ILE A 48 5.92 -4.62 31.20
C ILE A 48 6.40 -4.74 29.75
N SER A 49 7.14 -5.79 29.39
CA SER A 49 7.59 -6.02 28.01
C SER A 49 6.41 -6.16 27.03
N LEU A 50 5.39 -6.94 27.39
CA LEU A 50 4.17 -7.08 26.58
C LEU A 50 3.40 -5.76 26.48
N PHE A 51 3.32 -4.98 27.56
CA PHE A 51 2.70 -3.66 27.53
C PHE A 51 3.45 -2.69 26.61
N LEU A 52 4.77 -2.66 26.67
CA LEU A 52 5.62 -1.83 25.80
C LEU A 52 5.52 -2.24 24.32
N LEU A 53 5.39 -3.53 24.02
CA LEU A 53 5.18 -4.01 22.65
C LEU A 53 3.85 -3.51 22.05
N ASN A 54 2.80 -3.38 22.87
CA ASN A 54 1.51 -2.81 22.43
C ASN A 54 1.57 -1.28 22.20
N ALA A 55 2.57 -0.59 22.76
CA ALA A 55 2.75 0.85 22.57
C ALA A 55 3.42 1.20 21.22
N VAL A 56 4.12 0.24 20.58
CA VAL A 56 4.76 0.45 19.27
C VAL A 56 3.72 0.25 18.17
N GLN A 57 3.08 1.34 17.75
CA GLN A 57 2.17 1.31 16.60
C GLN A 57 2.96 1.29 15.29
N SER A 58 2.74 0.27 14.47
CA SER A 58 3.32 0.19 13.13
C SER A 58 2.71 1.27 12.23
N GLN A 59 3.56 2.17 11.73
CA GLN A 59 3.17 3.19 10.76
C GLN A 59 3.54 2.69 9.36
N SER A 60 2.70 1.82 8.81
CA SER A 60 2.86 1.30 7.45
C SER A 60 1.74 1.83 6.56
N ALA A 61 2.12 2.36 5.40
CA ALA A 61 1.21 2.78 4.35
C ALA A 61 1.65 2.19 3.01
N VAL A 62 0.67 1.71 2.25
CA VAL A 62 0.86 1.16 0.91
C VAL A 62 0.01 1.98 -0.06
N ALA A 63 0.58 2.35 -1.20
CA ALA A 63 -0.15 3.03 -2.25
C ALA A 63 -0.66 2.05 -3.30
N SER A 64 -1.77 2.38 -3.92
CA SER A 64 -2.22 1.78 -5.17
C SER A 64 -2.44 2.87 -6.22
N ILE A 65 -1.93 2.63 -7.42
CA ILE A 65 -1.97 3.56 -8.54
C ILE A 65 -2.81 2.95 -9.66
N ASP A 66 -3.89 3.63 -10.02
CA ASP A 66 -4.66 3.35 -11.22
C ASP A 66 -4.05 4.10 -12.41
N LEU A 67 -3.21 3.43 -13.20
CA LEU A 67 -2.45 4.03 -14.31
C LEU A 67 -3.28 4.07 -15.61
N GLY A 68 -4.37 4.83 -15.59
CA GLY A 68 -5.24 5.01 -16.75
C GLY A 68 -4.60 5.83 -17.87
N SER A 69 -5.03 5.57 -19.10
CA SER A 69 -4.52 6.24 -20.32
C SER A 69 -4.86 7.73 -20.42
N LYS A 70 -5.97 8.16 -19.80
CA LYS A 70 -6.38 9.56 -19.74
C LYS A 70 -6.18 10.17 -18.36
N CYS A 71 -6.30 9.37 -17.32
CA CYS A 71 -6.31 9.86 -15.95
C CYS A 71 -5.66 8.87 -15.00
N LEU A 72 -4.99 9.43 -14.01
CA LEU A 72 -4.36 8.79 -12.88
C LEU A 72 -5.29 8.91 -11.67
N LYS A 73 -5.40 7.83 -10.89
CA LYS A 73 -5.93 7.87 -9.52
C LYS A 73 -4.95 7.18 -8.58
N VAL A 74 -4.91 7.65 -7.35
CA VAL A 74 -4.07 7.05 -6.32
C VAL A 74 -4.93 6.81 -5.09
N ALA A 75 -4.81 5.63 -4.51
CA ALA A 75 -5.39 5.31 -3.23
C ALA A 75 -4.28 4.89 -2.27
N VAL A 76 -4.52 5.11 -0.99
CA VAL A 76 -3.62 4.77 0.10
C VAL A 76 -4.37 3.90 1.07
N VAL A 77 -3.73 2.79 1.45
CA VAL A 77 -4.11 1.99 2.61
C VAL A 77 -3.22 2.41 3.76
N ASN A 78 -3.79 2.92 4.84
CA ASN A 78 -3.04 3.36 6.01
C ASN A 78 -3.58 2.67 7.27
N LEU A 79 -2.69 2.01 8.01
CA LEU A 79 -3.07 1.31 9.26
C LEU A 79 -3.02 2.21 10.50
N LYS A 80 -2.68 3.50 10.33
CA LYS A 80 -2.62 4.47 11.41
C LYS A 80 -4.01 4.67 12.06
N PRO A 81 -4.15 4.46 13.38
CA PRO A 81 -5.41 4.70 14.09
C PRO A 81 -5.90 6.14 13.91
N GLY A 82 -7.22 6.32 13.78
CA GLY A 82 -7.86 7.62 13.60
C GLY A 82 -7.85 8.16 12.16
N GLN A 83 -7.26 7.44 11.21
CA GLN A 83 -7.41 7.72 9.77
C GLN A 83 -8.26 6.64 9.09
N ALA A 84 -8.88 6.99 7.96
CA ALA A 84 -9.60 6.02 7.16
C ALA A 84 -8.62 4.95 6.65
N PRO A 85 -8.91 3.66 6.85
CA PRO A 85 -7.97 2.59 6.52
C PRO A 85 -7.69 2.49 5.02
N ILE A 86 -8.66 2.90 4.20
CA ILE A 86 -8.54 3.00 2.74
C ILE A 86 -9.07 4.38 2.34
N SER A 87 -8.29 5.14 1.58
CA SER A 87 -8.70 6.45 1.10
C SER A 87 -8.13 6.78 -0.27
N ILE A 88 -8.85 7.57 -1.06
CA ILE A 88 -8.40 8.06 -2.36
C ILE A 88 -7.73 9.41 -2.16
N THR A 89 -6.51 9.57 -2.67
CA THR A 89 -5.75 10.79 -2.51
C THR A 89 -6.37 11.93 -3.33
N ILE A 90 -6.13 13.16 -2.89
CA ILE A 90 -6.47 14.36 -3.64
C ILE A 90 -5.20 14.95 -4.25
N ASN A 91 -5.36 15.56 -5.42
CA ASN A 91 -4.32 16.40 -6.02
C ASN A 91 -4.34 17.82 -5.46
N GLU A 92 -3.43 18.65 -5.94
CA GLU A 92 -3.25 20.05 -5.57
C GLU A 92 -4.54 20.88 -5.79
N MET A 93 -5.40 20.43 -6.72
CA MET A 93 -6.68 21.07 -7.05
C MET A 93 -7.87 20.46 -6.30
N SER A 94 -7.62 19.71 -5.22
CA SER A 94 -8.64 19.03 -4.41
C SER A 94 -9.53 18.06 -5.21
N LYS A 95 -8.99 17.42 -6.25
CA LYS A 95 -9.69 16.39 -7.05
C LYS A 95 -9.08 15.01 -6.82
N ARG A 96 -9.94 13.99 -6.82
CA ARG A 96 -9.56 12.56 -6.71
C ARG A 96 -9.12 11.92 -8.03
N LYS A 97 -9.12 12.69 -9.12
CA LYS A 97 -8.79 12.26 -10.47
C LYS A 97 -7.84 13.28 -11.07
N THR A 98 -6.65 12.84 -11.44
CA THR A 98 -5.63 13.69 -12.07
C THR A 98 -5.51 13.30 -13.54
N PRO A 99 -5.48 14.25 -14.49
CA PRO A 99 -5.16 13.94 -15.89
C PRO A 99 -3.79 13.23 -15.99
N SER A 100 -3.64 12.26 -16.89
CA SER A 100 -2.38 11.54 -17.11
C SER A 100 -1.63 12.21 -18.27
N LEU A 101 -1.07 13.39 -17.98
CA LEU A 101 -0.44 14.29 -18.94
C LEU A 101 0.92 14.74 -18.39
N VAL A 102 1.89 14.91 -19.28
CA VAL A 102 3.18 15.54 -19.00
C VAL A 102 3.40 16.66 -20.00
N SER A 103 3.97 17.78 -19.57
CA SER A 103 4.38 18.83 -20.47
C SER A 103 5.65 19.51 -20.02
N PHE A 104 6.43 20.00 -20.98
CA PHE A 104 7.64 20.78 -20.73
C PHE A 104 7.40 22.20 -21.21
N HIS A 105 7.53 23.16 -20.30
CA HIS A 105 7.29 24.56 -20.59
C HIS A 105 8.13 25.43 -19.66
N SER A 106 8.83 26.43 -20.22
CA SER A 106 9.63 27.39 -19.46
C SER A 106 10.59 26.73 -18.47
N ASN A 107 11.34 25.73 -18.95
CA ASN A 107 12.31 24.97 -18.15
C ASN A 107 11.70 24.18 -16.99
N SER A 108 10.37 24.00 -16.98
CA SER A 108 9.65 23.30 -15.93
C SER A 108 8.90 22.12 -16.52
N ARG A 109 8.96 21.00 -15.80
CA ARG A 109 8.08 19.86 -16.06
C ARG A 109 6.79 20.05 -15.28
N LEU A 110 5.69 20.13 -16.00
CA LEU A 110 4.35 20.14 -15.42
C LEU A 110 3.73 18.75 -15.60
N ILE A 111 2.86 18.37 -14.66
CA ILE A 111 2.16 17.08 -14.67
C ILE A 111 0.68 17.31 -14.36
N GLY A 112 -0.18 16.52 -15.00
CA GLY A 112 -1.58 16.44 -14.66
C GLY A 112 -2.37 17.70 -14.98
N LYS A 113 -2.96 18.35 -13.97
CA LYS A 113 -3.87 19.47 -14.19
C LYS A 113 -3.14 20.73 -14.69
N GLU A 114 -1.89 20.91 -14.29
CA GLU A 114 -1.03 22.00 -14.79
C GLU A 114 -0.74 21.82 -16.27
N SER A 115 -0.35 20.62 -16.70
CA SER A 115 -0.16 20.29 -18.12
C SER A 115 -1.45 20.43 -18.93
N LEU A 116 -2.60 20.07 -18.36
CA LEU A 116 -3.89 20.22 -19.03
C LEU A 116 -4.19 21.69 -19.37
N GLY A 117 -3.71 22.65 -18.57
CA GLY A 117 -3.88 24.08 -18.83
C GLY A 117 -3.17 24.55 -20.10
N LEU A 118 -2.08 23.88 -20.49
CA LEU A 118 -1.31 24.23 -21.69
C LEU A 118 -1.87 23.61 -22.97
N LEU A 119 -2.72 22.58 -22.87
CA LEU A 119 -3.16 21.78 -24.02
C LEU A 119 -3.84 22.61 -25.13
N ALA A 120 -4.59 23.64 -24.76
CA ALA A 120 -5.30 24.49 -25.72
C ALA A 120 -4.36 25.43 -26.50
N CYS A 121 -3.30 25.93 -25.87
CA CYS A 121 -2.39 26.92 -26.47
C CYS A 121 -1.14 26.28 -27.07
N TYR A 122 -0.64 25.20 -26.46
CA TYR A 122 0.60 24.52 -26.82
C TYR A 122 0.38 23.00 -26.92
N PRO A 123 -0.47 22.53 -27.85
CA PRO A 123 -0.83 21.10 -27.94
C PRO A 123 0.37 20.20 -28.25
N THR A 124 1.39 20.70 -28.94
CA THR A 124 2.63 19.97 -29.26
C THR A 124 3.53 19.74 -28.05
N LYS A 125 3.33 20.50 -26.95
CA LYS A 125 4.12 20.41 -25.71
C LYS A 125 3.48 19.54 -24.63
N VAL A 126 2.26 19.07 -24.86
CA VAL A 126 1.49 18.28 -23.89
C VAL A 126 1.35 16.86 -24.39
N TYR A 127 2.00 15.93 -23.70
CA TYR A 127 2.08 14.52 -24.05
C TYR A 127 1.05 13.72 -23.24
N PHE A 128 0.25 12.90 -23.93
CA PHE A 128 -0.82 12.09 -23.35
C PHE A 128 -0.92 10.71 -24.00
N HIS A 129 -1.74 9.82 -23.45
CA HIS A 129 -1.79 8.39 -23.82
C HIS A 129 -0.46 7.62 -23.61
N LEU A 130 0.41 8.13 -22.74
CA LEU A 130 1.73 7.58 -22.48
C LEU A 130 1.70 6.12 -21.99
N SER A 131 0.71 5.72 -21.18
CA SER A 131 0.58 4.32 -20.73
C SER A 131 0.16 3.33 -21.82
N ILE A 132 -0.36 3.81 -22.95
CA ILE A 132 -0.64 2.98 -24.13
C ILE A 132 0.62 2.85 -25.01
N LEU A 133 1.37 3.94 -25.13
CA LEU A 133 2.60 4.03 -25.94
C LEU A 133 3.83 3.45 -25.23
N PHE A 134 3.71 3.18 -23.94
CA PHE A 134 4.73 2.52 -23.12
C PHE A 134 5.17 1.18 -23.75
N CYS A 135 6.47 1.05 -24.00
CA CYS A 135 7.10 -0.13 -24.60
C CYS A 135 6.47 -0.58 -25.94
N LYS A 136 5.98 0.37 -26.76
CA LYS A 136 5.50 0.07 -28.10
C LYS A 136 6.56 0.41 -29.16
N PRO A 137 6.65 -0.38 -30.25
CA PRO A 137 7.54 -0.09 -31.36
C PRO A 137 7.26 1.30 -31.96
N PHE A 138 8.29 1.88 -32.58
CA PHE A 138 8.24 3.21 -33.18
C PHE A 138 7.12 3.32 -34.21
N ASP A 139 6.99 2.32 -35.10
CA ASP A 139 5.95 2.30 -36.15
C ASP A 139 4.53 2.31 -35.56
N TYR A 140 4.29 1.53 -34.48
CA TYR A 140 3.01 1.54 -33.78
C TYR A 140 2.73 2.93 -33.19
N THR A 141 3.72 3.50 -32.51
CA THR A 141 3.60 4.82 -31.87
C THR A 141 3.31 5.91 -32.91
N GLN A 142 4.03 5.92 -34.03
CA GLN A 142 3.82 6.88 -35.11
C GLN A 142 2.41 6.77 -35.70
N LYS A 143 1.92 5.55 -35.98
CA LYS A 143 0.56 5.31 -36.47
C LYS A 143 -0.50 5.75 -35.47
N PHE A 144 -0.30 5.44 -34.19
CA PHE A 144 -1.24 5.82 -33.13
C PHE A 144 -1.34 7.35 -32.99
N LEU A 145 -0.21 8.05 -32.93
CA LEU A 145 -0.18 9.51 -32.83
C LEU A 145 -0.81 10.18 -34.06
N ARG A 146 -0.53 9.66 -35.27
CA ARG A 146 -1.15 10.14 -36.51
C ARG A 146 -2.67 9.96 -36.51
N SER A 147 -3.17 8.83 -35.98
CA SER A 147 -4.63 8.59 -35.88
C SER A 147 -5.35 9.59 -34.97
N LEU A 148 -4.62 10.18 -34.02
CA LEU A 148 -5.12 11.20 -33.09
C LEU A 148 -4.81 12.62 -33.55
N TYR A 149 -4.22 12.81 -34.73
CA TYR A 149 -3.78 14.11 -35.24
C TYR A 149 -2.77 14.82 -34.30
N LEU A 150 -1.91 14.05 -33.64
CA LEU A 150 -0.88 14.57 -32.75
C LEU A 150 0.46 14.70 -33.47
N SER A 151 0.86 15.94 -33.72
CA SER A 151 2.10 16.31 -34.40
C SER A 151 3.28 16.42 -33.43
N TYR A 152 3.62 15.34 -32.74
CA TYR A 152 4.82 15.29 -31.90
C TYR A 152 6.07 15.01 -32.76
N ASP A 153 7.19 15.68 -32.46
CA ASP A 153 8.48 15.33 -33.04
C ASP A 153 9.01 14.06 -32.33
N ILE A 154 9.01 12.95 -33.06
CA ILE A 154 9.50 11.66 -32.57
C ILE A 154 10.56 11.09 -33.50
N THR A 155 11.57 10.46 -32.92
CA THR A 155 12.62 9.71 -33.63
C THR A 155 12.74 8.31 -33.04
N PRO A 156 13.12 7.28 -33.83
CA PRO A 156 13.34 5.95 -33.30
C PRO A 156 14.59 5.92 -32.41
N ASP A 157 14.49 5.22 -31.28
CA ASP A 157 15.65 4.86 -30.46
C ASP A 157 16.56 3.89 -31.22
N LYS A 158 17.87 4.11 -31.15
CA LYS A 158 18.85 3.32 -31.91
C LYS A 158 18.96 1.86 -31.45
N THR A 159 18.58 1.57 -30.22
CA THR A 159 18.79 0.27 -29.58
C THR A 159 17.51 -0.50 -29.37
N ARG A 160 16.42 0.19 -29.07
CA ARG A 160 15.16 -0.38 -28.60
C ARG A 160 13.97 -0.14 -29.55
N ASP A 161 14.17 0.42 -30.73
CA ASP A 161 13.08 0.68 -31.69
C ASP A 161 11.81 1.35 -31.08
N VAL A 162 11.96 2.17 -30.04
CA VAL A 162 10.86 2.90 -29.38
C VAL A 162 10.87 4.36 -29.79
N ALA A 163 9.75 5.06 -29.62
CA ALA A 163 9.68 6.49 -29.90
C ALA A 163 10.40 7.32 -28.83
N VAL A 164 11.33 8.16 -29.28
CA VAL A 164 11.97 9.23 -28.51
C VAL A 164 11.32 10.55 -28.91
N TYR A 165 10.65 11.20 -27.97
CA TYR A 165 9.99 12.48 -28.14
C TYR A 165 11.00 13.60 -27.95
N LYS A 166 11.12 14.48 -28.94
CA LYS A 166 11.91 15.72 -28.79
C LYS A 166 11.03 16.82 -28.23
N THR A 167 11.57 17.53 -27.25
CA THR A 167 10.98 18.76 -26.73
C THR A 167 11.63 19.94 -27.45
N GLU A 168 10.90 21.05 -27.57
CA GLU A 168 11.40 22.28 -28.22
C GLU A 168 12.57 22.95 -27.45
N GLU A 169 12.96 22.43 -26.28
CA GLU A 169 14.12 22.91 -25.51
C GLU A 169 15.41 22.19 -25.97
N GLU A 170 15.65 22.13 -27.29
CA GLU A 170 16.67 21.31 -27.95
C GLU A 170 18.12 21.56 -27.49
N GLU A 171 18.43 22.73 -26.93
CA GLU A 171 19.78 23.11 -26.50
C GLU A 171 20.22 22.45 -25.17
N ARG A 172 19.41 21.53 -24.60
CA ARG A 172 19.72 20.91 -23.30
C ARG A 172 19.86 19.39 -23.36
N GLU A 173 20.67 18.90 -22.42
CA GLU A 173 20.89 17.48 -22.13
C GLU A 173 19.59 16.69 -21.89
N PHE A 174 18.52 17.36 -21.43
CA PHE A 174 17.21 16.76 -21.13
C PHE A 174 16.11 17.22 -22.11
N SER A 175 16.38 17.18 -23.41
CA SER A 175 15.42 17.55 -24.48
C SER A 175 14.73 16.35 -25.14
N LYS A 176 15.08 15.13 -24.72
CA LYS A 176 14.60 13.89 -25.33
C LYS A 176 14.08 12.98 -24.24
N PHE A 177 12.86 12.47 -24.44
CA PHE A 177 12.23 11.56 -23.51
C PHE A 177 11.56 10.42 -24.24
N THR A 178 11.65 9.23 -23.69
CA THR A 178 10.84 8.08 -24.06
C THR A 178 9.48 8.12 -23.37
N ALA A 179 8.53 7.33 -23.84
CA ALA A 179 7.24 7.18 -23.15
C ALA A 179 7.43 6.65 -21.73
N GLU A 180 8.41 5.78 -21.52
CA GLU A 180 8.78 5.18 -20.24
C GLU A 180 9.24 6.22 -19.22
N GLU A 181 10.10 7.14 -19.64
CA GLU A 181 10.59 8.21 -18.76
C GLU A 181 9.44 9.15 -18.36
N MET A 182 8.54 9.49 -19.29
CA MET A 182 7.38 10.31 -18.98
C MET A 182 6.37 9.58 -18.08
N VAL A 183 6.18 8.27 -18.26
CA VAL A 183 5.39 7.44 -17.32
C VAL A 183 6.06 7.41 -15.94
N ALA A 184 7.38 7.30 -15.87
CA ALA A 184 8.12 7.35 -14.60
C ALA A 184 7.94 8.71 -13.89
N MET A 185 7.86 9.81 -14.64
CA MET A 185 7.52 11.12 -14.08
C MET A 185 6.11 11.15 -13.48
N ILE A 186 5.12 10.58 -14.17
CA ILE A 186 3.74 10.44 -13.67
C ILE A 186 3.71 9.59 -12.40
N LEU A 187 4.43 8.45 -12.38
CA LEU A 187 4.51 7.56 -11.20
C LEU A 187 5.19 8.25 -10.02
N LYS A 188 6.25 9.03 -10.26
CA LYS A 188 6.91 9.83 -9.22
C LYS A 188 5.96 10.87 -8.62
N TYR A 189 5.19 11.54 -9.46
CA TYR A 189 4.15 12.47 -9.03
C TYR A 189 3.05 11.76 -8.21
N ALA A 190 2.56 10.62 -8.69
CA ALA A 190 1.57 9.79 -7.99
C ALA A 190 2.04 9.38 -6.58
N MET A 191 3.30 8.99 -6.46
CA MET A 191 3.91 8.66 -5.16
C MET A 191 4.03 9.90 -4.24
N GLY A 192 4.26 11.08 -4.81
CA GLY A 192 4.19 12.35 -4.08
C GLY A 192 2.80 12.60 -3.47
N LEU A 193 1.74 12.40 -4.26
CA LEU A 193 0.35 12.50 -3.77
C LEU A 193 0.08 11.50 -2.64
N ALA A 194 0.53 10.25 -2.78
CA ALA A 194 0.37 9.23 -1.76
C ALA A 194 1.07 9.59 -0.44
N LYS A 195 2.33 10.03 -0.50
CA LYS A 195 3.12 10.43 0.68
C LYS A 195 2.50 11.63 1.40
N ASN A 196 2.08 12.64 0.63
CA ASN A 196 1.43 13.84 1.18
C ASN A 196 0.11 13.49 1.87
N HIS A 197 -0.68 12.59 1.27
CA HIS A 197 -1.97 12.15 1.83
C HIS A 197 -1.82 11.23 3.05
N ALA A 198 -0.85 10.30 3.03
CA ALA A 198 -0.62 9.35 4.11
C ALA A 198 0.02 9.99 5.35
N MET A 199 0.75 11.09 5.18
CA MET A 199 1.62 11.70 6.22
C MET A 199 2.54 10.65 6.88
N SER A 200 2.97 9.65 6.11
CA SER A 200 3.84 8.56 6.54
C SER A 200 4.73 8.10 5.38
N SER A 201 5.72 7.25 5.64
CA SER A 201 6.54 6.68 4.58
C SER A 201 5.75 5.66 3.77
N VAL A 202 5.58 5.92 2.49
CA VAL A 202 5.08 4.94 1.51
C VAL A 202 6.28 4.37 0.77
N LYS A 203 6.53 3.07 0.97
CA LYS A 203 7.64 2.33 0.32
C LYS A 203 7.14 1.45 -0.81
N ASP A 204 6.02 0.77 -0.59
CA ASP A 204 5.44 -0.19 -1.51
C ASP A 204 4.28 0.40 -2.29
N VAL A 205 4.15 -0.04 -3.55
CA VAL A 205 3.09 0.42 -4.44
C VAL A 205 2.57 -0.72 -5.32
N VAL A 206 1.25 -0.77 -5.48
CA VAL A 206 0.58 -1.65 -6.45
C VAL A 206 0.15 -0.80 -7.64
N ILE A 207 0.51 -1.19 -8.85
CA ILE A 207 0.15 -0.45 -10.07
C ILE A 207 -0.82 -1.30 -10.88
N THR A 208 -1.97 -0.73 -11.28
CA THR A 208 -2.89 -1.39 -12.20
C THR A 208 -2.39 -1.27 -13.62
N VAL A 209 -2.54 -2.34 -14.39
CA VAL A 209 -2.17 -2.39 -15.79
C VAL A 209 -3.36 -2.95 -16.59
N PRO A 210 -3.62 -2.44 -17.81
CA PRO A 210 -4.64 -3.01 -18.67
C PRO A 210 -4.33 -4.49 -18.99
N PRO A 211 -5.34 -5.36 -19.13
CA PRO A 211 -5.13 -6.74 -19.58
C PRO A 211 -4.49 -6.83 -20.98
N THR A 212 -4.63 -5.76 -21.78
CA THR A 212 -4.07 -5.64 -23.14
C THR A 212 -2.58 -5.29 -23.15
N TRP A 213 -1.95 -5.06 -22.00
CA TRP A 213 -0.49 -5.04 -21.92
C TRP A 213 0.02 -6.45 -22.18
N GLU A 214 0.36 -6.69 -23.44
CA GLU A 214 1.09 -7.88 -23.85
C GLU A 214 2.44 -7.87 -23.15
N TRP A 215 2.60 -8.78 -22.20
CA TRP A 215 3.93 -9.15 -21.72
C TRP A 215 4.70 -9.72 -22.89
N LEU A 216 5.90 -9.17 -23.14
CA LEU A 216 6.79 -9.55 -24.23
C LEU A 216 7.00 -11.07 -24.25
N ARG A 217 6.17 -11.79 -25.01
CA ARG A 217 6.46 -13.16 -25.40
C ARG A 217 7.47 -13.11 -26.54
N GLY A 218 8.74 -12.92 -26.18
CA GLY A 218 9.86 -13.34 -27.02
C GLY A 218 10.44 -12.34 -28.04
N GLY A 219 10.13 -11.05 -27.97
CA GLY A 219 10.84 -10.03 -28.75
C GLY A 219 10.99 -8.78 -27.88
N GLY A 220 12.21 -8.28 -27.72
CA GLY A 220 12.55 -7.20 -26.79
C GLY A 220 11.80 -5.89 -27.04
N CYS A 221 11.94 -4.97 -26.06
CA CYS A 221 11.68 -3.55 -26.27
C CYS A 221 12.57 -3.05 -27.40
#